data_AF-A0A377J5L2-F1
#
_entry.id   AF-A0A377J5L2-F1
#
_cell.length_a   1.000
_cell.length_b   1.000
_cell.length_c   1.000
_cell.angle_alpha   90.00
_cell.angle_beta   90.00
_cell.angle_gamma   90.00
#
_symmetry.space_group_name_H-M   'P 1'
#
loop_
_entity.id
_entity.type
_entity.pdbx_description
1 polymer ?
#
loop_
_entity_poly.entity_id
_entity_poly.type
_entity_poly.pdbx_seq_one_letter_code
_entity_poly.pdbx_strand_id
1 'polypeptide(L)'
;MDRNTLNEILKILPDDFGFKAVFEEPENEALKDSQVLILGIGKHKIEFTNGKYRPKNNDELKALCDIDSIELDDIDPSKVTDMSRIFDGSTRKDFSGIESWEVSQVKSMWAMFRDVHIERHWSWNISRWNVSSVEDMSHMFEDSSFNGDISRWNVGKVKNMNSMFWNSDFNQDISDWDISNVEDMSGMFAYSLAFNQDLNKWRVNPKADIDRMFFGTEALCILPKWDIELFAYSNYVFAGTIFDAFITRKIDDFYKQTQRFYPLTNRQLCNLTEREEIQLSQIDVSNITDMSCVFSDFFSSRKDFSGIESWNVSNVVNMYGMFYCNRWFNADISGWNVENVEDMENMFCGTEQFCHSLNEWNINNQVNIQGIFADTNYPKKYIKSWREKVGEEMFDKAFIKRVWQRK
;
A
#
# COMPACT_ATOMS: atom_id res chain seq x y z
N MET A 1 6.76 -36.57 16.92
CA MET A 1 7.92 -35.85 17.47
C MET A 1 8.64 -36.68 18.52
N ASP A 2 9.97 -36.72 18.48
CA ASP A 2 10.78 -37.32 19.54
C ASP A 2 11.03 -36.34 20.71
N ARG A 3 11.48 -36.89 21.84
CA ARG A 3 11.67 -36.14 23.09
C ARG A 3 12.80 -35.09 23.01
N ASN A 4 13.72 -35.21 22.06
CA ASN A 4 14.85 -34.28 21.92
C ASN A 4 14.41 -33.01 21.22
N THR A 5 13.61 -33.13 20.16
CA THR A 5 13.00 -31.99 19.44
C THR A 5 12.14 -31.16 20.40
N LEU A 6 11.34 -31.83 21.23
CA LEU A 6 10.53 -31.21 22.28
C LEU A 6 11.36 -30.41 23.30
N ASN A 7 12.53 -30.94 23.68
CA ASN A 7 13.42 -30.33 24.67
C ASN A 7 14.23 -29.16 24.12
N GLU A 8 14.57 -29.16 22.83
CA GLU A 8 15.20 -27.99 22.20
C GLU A 8 14.21 -26.82 22.09
N ILE A 9 12.94 -27.11 21.77
CA ILE A 9 11.89 -26.08 21.65
C ILE A 9 11.57 -25.41 22.99
N LEU A 10 11.57 -26.17 24.09
CA LEU A 10 11.35 -25.64 25.44
C LEU A 10 12.47 -24.69 25.91
N LYS A 11 13.64 -24.67 25.27
CA LYS A 11 14.78 -23.82 25.66
C LYS A 11 14.79 -22.44 24.99
N ILE A 12 14.02 -22.24 23.92
CA ILE A 12 14.19 -21.09 23.00
C ILE A 12 13.01 -20.12 23.07
N LEU A 13 11.93 -20.49 23.76
CA LEU A 13 10.81 -19.58 24.01
C LEU A 13 11.22 -18.49 25.03
N PRO A 14 10.93 -17.20 24.80
CA PRO A 14 11.46 -16.09 25.62
C PRO A 14 11.03 -16.15 27.09
N ASP A 15 11.99 -16.05 28.04
CA ASP A 15 11.81 -16.21 29.51
C ASP A 15 10.66 -15.40 30.15
N ASP A 16 10.18 -14.32 29.51
CA ASP A 16 9.13 -13.43 30.01
C ASP A 16 7.74 -14.09 30.14
N PHE A 17 7.56 -15.34 29.68
CA PHE A 17 6.26 -16.03 29.66
C PHE A 17 6.02 -17.08 30.77
N GLY A 18 6.99 -17.39 31.63
CA GLY A 18 6.75 -18.23 32.82
C GLY A 18 6.36 -19.70 32.52
N PHE A 19 7.31 -20.46 31.99
CA PHE A 19 7.10 -21.80 31.41
C PHE A 19 7.05 -22.94 32.45
N LYS A 20 6.04 -23.81 32.34
CA LYS A 20 5.99 -25.15 32.94
C LYS A 20 5.26 -26.09 31.99
N ALA A 21 5.93 -27.13 31.49
CA ALA A 21 5.26 -28.17 30.72
C ALA A 21 4.25 -28.93 31.61
N VAL A 22 2.98 -28.94 31.22
CA VAL A 22 1.92 -29.75 31.83
C VAL A 22 1.26 -30.59 30.74
N PHE A 23 1.12 -31.89 30.98
CA PHE A 23 0.35 -32.80 30.12
C PHE A 23 -1.12 -32.77 30.61
N GLU A 24 -2.07 -32.33 29.77
CA GLU A 24 -3.52 -32.40 30.04
C GLU A 24 -4.24 -33.23 28.98
N GLU A 25 -5.20 -34.07 29.37
CA GLU A 25 -6.13 -34.74 28.45
C GLU A 25 -7.19 -33.76 27.93
N PRO A 26 -7.64 -33.86 26.67
CA PRO A 26 -8.62 -32.92 26.11
C PRO A 26 -9.99 -33.02 26.81
N GLU A 27 -10.54 -31.88 27.25
CA GLU A 27 -11.84 -31.80 27.95
C GLU A 27 -13.06 -32.13 27.06
N ASN A 28 -12.90 -32.16 25.73
CA ASN A 28 -13.98 -32.36 24.78
C ASN A 28 -13.98 -33.82 24.26
N GLU A 29 -15.06 -34.56 24.47
CA GLU A 29 -15.16 -35.97 24.05
C GLU A 29 -15.03 -36.16 22.53
N ALA A 30 -15.34 -35.15 21.72
CA ALA A 30 -15.15 -35.18 20.26
C ALA A 30 -13.67 -35.17 19.82
N LEU A 31 -12.73 -34.87 20.74
CA LEU A 31 -11.29 -34.84 20.48
C LEU A 31 -10.58 -36.10 21.00
N LYS A 32 -11.28 -37.08 21.59
CA LYS A 32 -10.68 -38.33 22.12
C LYS A 32 -9.99 -39.19 21.04
N ASP A 33 -10.45 -39.11 19.78
CA ASP A 33 -9.84 -39.82 18.65
C ASP A 33 -8.73 -39.01 17.95
N SER A 34 -8.52 -37.76 18.35
CA SER A 34 -7.45 -36.91 17.84
C SER A 34 -6.30 -36.96 18.85
N GLN A 35 -5.08 -37.31 18.43
CA GLN A 35 -3.90 -37.18 19.31
C GLN A 35 -3.62 -35.69 19.51
N VAL A 36 -4.29 -35.10 20.49
CA VAL A 36 -4.11 -33.70 20.88
C VAL A 36 -3.17 -33.65 22.07
N LEU A 37 -1.93 -33.22 21.85
CA LEU A 37 -1.02 -32.85 22.94
C LEU A 37 -1.18 -31.36 23.18
N ILE A 38 -1.39 -30.94 24.43
CA ILE A 38 -1.41 -29.52 24.79
C ILE A 38 -0.21 -29.26 25.68
N LEU A 39 0.72 -28.42 25.22
CA LEU A 39 1.79 -27.91 26.08
C LEU A 39 1.40 -26.54 26.62
N GLY A 40 1.24 -26.47 27.94
CA GLY A 40 1.11 -25.21 28.66
C GLY A 40 2.44 -24.44 28.68
N ILE A 41 2.42 -23.21 28.19
CA ILE A 41 3.53 -22.28 28.12
C ILE A 41 3.03 -20.94 28.69
N GLY A 42 3.15 -20.74 30.00
CA GLY A 42 2.57 -19.56 30.65
C GLY A 42 1.05 -19.47 30.48
N LYS A 43 0.58 -18.41 29.82
CA LYS A 43 -0.84 -18.21 29.41
C LYS A 43 -1.18 -18.81 28.05
N HIS A 44 -0.19 -19.31 27.30
CA HIS A 44 -0.37 -19.84 25.96
C HIS A 44 -0.39 -21.36 25.98
N LYS A 45 -1.26 -21.96 25.17
CA LYS A 45 -1.41 -23.41 25.01
C LYS A 45 -0.98 -23.75 23.59
N ILE A 46 0.11 -24.46 23.40
CA ILE A 46 0.50 -24.99 22.08
C ILE A 46 -0.26 -26.29 21.88
N GLU A 47 -1.13 -26.29 20.87
CA GLU A 47 -1.94 -27.45 20.49
C GLU A 47 -1.22 -28.22 19.39
N PHE A 48 -0.94 -29.49 19.65
CA PHE A 48 -0.57 -30.44 18.63
C PHE A 48 -1.83 -31.13 18.15
N THR A 49 -2.07 -31.21 16.85
CA THR A 49 -3.14 -32.05 16.30
C THR A 49 -2.53 -32.95 15.23
N ASN A 50 -2.71 -34.26 15.36
CA ASN A 50 -2.09 -35.24 14.46
C ASN A 50 -0.56 -35.10 14.33
N GLY A 51 0.10 -34.62 15.40
CA GLY A 51 1.56 -34.46 15.44
C GLY A 51 2.10 -33.13 14.89
N LYS A 52 1.26 -32.26 14.32
CA LYS A 52 1.66 -30.92 13.85
C LYS A 52 1.35 -29.81 14.85
N TYR A 53 2.20 -28.79 14.92
CA TYR A 53 2.00 -27.54 15.64
C TYR A 53 0.93 -26.70 14.99
N ARG A 54 -0.06 -26.24 15.76
CA ARG A 54 -1.12 -25.39 15.22
C ARG A 54 -1.07 -23.99 15.80
N PRO A 55 -0.29 -23.07 15.20
CA PRO A 55 -0.20 -21.70 15.69
C PRO A 55 -1.56 -21.00 15.68
N LYS A 56 -1.80 -20.19 16.70
CA LYS A 56 -3.07 -19.48 16.92
C LYS A 56 -3.11 -18.12 16.25
N ASN A 57 -1.94 -17.55 15.95
CA ASN A 57 -1.79 -16.24 15.33
C ASN A 57 -0.46 -16.17 14.53
N ASN A 58 -0.24 -15.03 13.86
CA ASN A 58 0.94 -14.77 13.06
C ASN A 58 2.23 -14.81 13.90
N ASP A 59 2.23 -14.22 15.10
CA ASP A 59 3.42 -14.16 15.97
C ASP A 59 3.92 -15.57 16.36
N GLU A 60 3.01 -16.48 16.71
CA GLU A 60 3.34 -17.86 17.04
C GLU A 60 3.86 -18.61 15.81
N LEU A 61 3.23 -18.43 14.64
CA LEU A 61 3.70 -19.04 13.40
C LEU A 61 5.11 -18.54 13.04
N LYS A 62 5.36 -17.24 13.15
CA LYS A 62 6.68 -16.64 12.90
C LYS A 62 7.74 -17.20 13.85
N ALA A 63 7.46 -17.23 15.15
CA ALA A 63 8.39 -17.77 16.13
C ALA A 63 8.74 -19.25 15.87
N LEU A 64 7.78 -20.05 15.42
CA LEU A 64 8.03 -21.45 15.02
C LEU A 64 8.91 -21.52 13.74
N CYS A 65 8.67 -20.64 12.77
CA CYS A 65 9.40 -20.60 11.51
C CYS A 65 10.88 -20.17 11.67
N ASP A 66 11.16 -19.29 12.64
CA ASP A 66 12.51 -18.80 12.96
C ASP A 66 13.41 -19.86 13.61
N ILE A 67 12.84 -21.00 14.05
CA ILE A 67 13.60 -22.09 14.67
C ILE A 67 14.01 -23.07 13.58
N ASP A 68 15.29 -23.05 13.18
CA ASP A 68 15.86 -23.91 12.12
C ASP A 68 15.65 -25.42 12.36
N SER A 69 15.54 -25.86 13.62
CA SER A 69 15.33 -27.27 13.97
C SER A 69 13.90 -27.77 13.83
N ILE A 70 12.92 -26.88 13.63
CA ILE A 70 11.54 -27.24 13.34
C ILE A 70 11.38 -27.41 11.83
N GLU A 71 10.91 -28.58 11.38
CA GLU A 71 10.57 -28.77 9.97
C GLU A 71 9.26 -28.04 9.66
N LEU A 72 9.15 -27.38 8.49
CA LEU A 72 7.92 -26.63 8.18
C LEU A 72 6.72 -27.56 7.96
N ASP A 73 6.94 -28.83 7.62
CA ASP A 73 5.86 -29.83 7.53
C ASP A 73 5.28 -30.17 8.91
N ASP A 74 6.02 -29.94 10.01
CA ASP A 74 5.51 -30.11 11.37
C ASP A 74 4.59 -28.96 11.79
N ILE A 75 4.39 -27.93 10.95
CA ILE A 75 3.53 -26.79 11.25
C ILE A 75 2.24 -26.87 10.42
N ASP A 76 1.08 -26.75 11.07
CA ASP A 76 -0.24 -26.60 10.47
C ASP A 76 -0.72 -25.15 10.63
N PRO A 77 -0.48 -24.27 9.64
CA PRO A 77 -0.87 -22.87 9.72
C PRO A 77 -2.33 -22.64 9.29
N SER A 78 -3.17 -23.67 9.13
CA SER A 78 -4.51 -23.57 8.53
C SER A 78 -5.49 -22.62 9.23
N LYS A 79 -5.21 -22.19 10.46
CA LYS A 79 -6.00 -21.20 11.21
C LYS A 79 -5.50 -19.76 11.05
N VAL A 80 -4.30 -19.56 10.50
CA VAL A 80 -3.69 -18.25 10.35
C VAL A 80 -4.27 -17.56 9.11
N THR A 81 -4.87 -16.40 9.33
CA THR A 81 -5.48 -15.58 8.26
C THR A 81 -4.56 -14.45 7.80
N ASP A 82 -3.53 -14.13 8.59
CA ASP A 82 -2.54 -13.12 8.27
C ASP A 82 -1.16 -13.77 8.34
N MET A 83 -0.49 -13.88 7.19
CA MET A 83 0.84 -14.46 7.03
C MET A 83 1.92 -13.39 6.80
N SER A 84 1.62 -12.14 7.16
CA SER A 84 2.56 -11.04 7.02
C SER A 84 3.89 -11.33 7.71
N ARG A 85 4.99 -11.07 7.01
CA ARG A 85 6.36 -11.06 7.56
C ARG A 85 6.82 -12.33 8.28
N ILE A 86 6.22 -13.49 8.03
CA ILE A 86 6.62 -14.76 8.67
C ILE A 86 8.09 -15.08 8.39
N PHE A 87 8.56 -14.90 7.15
CA PHE A 87 9.95 -15.15 6.76
C PHE A 87 10.70 -13.86 6.37
N ASP A 88 10.21 -12.68 6.76
CA ASP A 88 10.86 -11.40 6.44
C ASP A 88 12.30 -11.33 7.02
N GLY A 89 13.29 -11.23 6.14
CA GLY A 89 14.72 -11.25 6.48
C GLY A 89 15.21 -12.59 7.03
N SER A 90 14.46 -13.68 6.78
CA SER A 90 14.79 -15.00 7.33
C SER A 90 16.10 -15.52 6.73
N THR A 91 16.98 -16.01 7.61
CA THR A 91 18.23 -16.69 7.23
C THR A 91 18.08 -18.20 7.10
N ARG A 92 16.84 -18.72 7.28
CA ARG A 92 16.49 -20.13 7.13
C ARG A 92 16.91 -20.61 5.74
N LYS A 93 17.58 -21.75 5.67
CA LYS A 93 18.10 -22.32 4.41
C LYS A 93 17.22 -23.42 3.81
N ASP A 94 16.40 -24.05 4.65
CA ASP A 94 15.54 -25.15 4.26
C ASP A 94 14.07 -24.78 4.48
N PHE A 95 13.32 -24.78 3.38
CA PHE A 95 11.88 -24.51 3.35
C PHE A 95 11.07 -25.75 2.96
N SER A 96 11.68 -26.94 2.97
CA SER A 96 10.96 -28.18 2.74
C SER A 96 9.79 -28.34 3.71
N GLY A 97 8.67 -28.83 3.20
CA GLY A 97 7.41 -28.94 3.94
C GLY A 97 6.49 -27.74 3.79
N ILE A 98 6.99 -26.58 3.36
CA ILE A 98 6.13 -25.40 3.17
C ILE A 98 5.09 -25.61 2.06
N GLU A 99 5.37 -26.49 1.11
CA GLU A 99 4.46 -26.88 0.03
C GLU A 99 3.18 -27.57 0.54
N SER A 100 3.20 -28.10 1.78
CA SER A 100 2.07 -28.81 2.39
C SER A 100 1.11 -27.87 3.14
N TRP A 101 1.48 -26.60 3.30
CA TRP A 101 0.69 -25.63 4.06
C TRP A 101 -0.66 -25.32 3.40
N GLU A 102 -1.70 -25.36 4.21
CA GLU A 102 -3.06 -24.96 3.81
C GLU A 102 -3.24 -23.45 4.03
N VAL A 103 -3.27 -22.69 2.94
CA VAL A 103 -3.29 -21.21 2.96
C VAL A 103 -4.59 -20.60 2.43
N SER A 104 -5.65 -21.40 2.18
CA SER A 104 -6.89 -20.91 1.55
C SER A 104 -7.68 -19.88 2.36
N GLN A 105 -7.40 -19.72 3.66
CA GLN A 105 -8.02 -18.72 4.53
C GLN A 105 -7.18 -17.43 4.65
N VAL A 106 -5.97 -17.42 4.10
CA VAL A 106 -5.04 -16.29 4.23
C VAL A 106 -5.56 -15.09 3.45
N LYS A 107 -5.50 -13.92 4.10
CA LYS A 107 -5.93 -12.61 3.62
C LYS A 107 -4.76 -11.70 3.30
N SER A 108 -3.70 -11.74 4.11
CA SER A 108 -2.48 -10.98 3.89
C SER A 108 -1.27 -11.89 3.82
N MET A 109 -0.42 -11.66 2.82
CA MET A 109 0.93 -12.21 2.68
C MET A 109 1.97 -11.07 2.62
N TRP A 110 1.64 -9.91 3.21
CA TRP A 110 2.51 -8.73 3.18
C TRP A 110 3.93 -9.05 3.64
N ALA A 111 4.91 -8.79 2.78
CA ALA A 111 6.33 -9.03 3.05
C ALA A 111 6.65 -10.44 3.59
N MET A 112 5.86 -11.46 3.24
CA MET A 112 6.02 -12.82 3.79
C MET A 112 7.41 -13.40 3.55
N PHE A 113 8.00 -13.18 2.37
CA PHE A 113 9.34 -13.65 1.97
C PHE A 113 10.26 -12.50 1.56
N ARG A 114 10.05 -11.30 2.11
CA ARG A 114 10.94 -10.16 1.84
C ARG A 114 12.35 -10.44 2.35
N ASP A 115 13.37 -10.05 1.60
CA ASP A 115 14.79 -10.19 1.98
C ASP A 115 15.17 -11.65 2.30
N VAL A 116 14.53 -12.61 1.60
CA VAL A 116 14.88 -14.03 1.71
C VAL A 116 15.77 -14.43 0.55
N HIS A 117 17.02 -14.78 0.89
CA HIS A 117 18.04 -15.21 -0.06
C HIS A 117 18.44 -16.67 0.18
N ILE A 118 18.28 -17.51 -0.85
CA ILE A 118 18.71 -18.91 -0.80
C ILE A 118 19.98 -19.09 -1.63
N GLU A 119 21.02 -19.62 -1.01
CA GLU A 119 22.22 -20.05 -1.73
C GLU A 119 21.98 -21.40 -2.44
N ARG A 120 22.11 -21.42 -3.77
CA ARG A 120 22.23 -22.61 -4.64
C ARG A 120 21.03 -23.59 -4.64
N HIS A 121 20.34 -23.62 -5.78
CA HIS A 121 19.52 -24.75 -6.32
C HIS A 121 18.38 -25.30 -5.47
N TRP A 122 18.07 -24.74 -4.30
CA TRP A 122 16.95 -25.21 -3.49
C TRP A 122 15.75 -24.33 -3.77
N SER A 123 14.84 -24.82 -4.62
CA SER A 123 13.56 -24.16 -4.84
C SER A 123 12.53 -24.73 -3.85
N TRP A 124 12.00 -23.90 -2.96
CA TRP A 124 10.73 -24.24 -2.33
C TRP A 124 9.61 -24.13 -3.36
N ASN A 125 8.64 -25.03 -3.29
CA ASN A 125 7.57 -25.12 -4.29
C ASN A 125 6.22 -24.72 -3.69
N ILE A 126 5.82 -23.48 -3.94
CA ILE A 126 4.53 -22.91 -3.50
C ILE A 126 3.51 -22.82 -4.65
N SER A 127 3.79 -23.46 -5.80
CA SER A 127 2.93 -23.42 -7.00
C SER A 127 1.51 -23.96 -6.77
N ARG A 128 1.33 -24.80 -5.74
CA ARG A 128 0.06 -25.46 -5.39
C ARG A 128 -0.76 -24.75 -4.33
N TRP A 129 -0.24 -23.66 -3.76
CA TRP A 129 -0.96 -22.90 -2.76
C TRP A 129 -2.25 -22.30 -3.33
N ASN A 130 -3.32 -22.43 -2.55
CA ASN A 130 -4.58 -21.77 -2.86
C ASN A 130 -4.60 -20.36 -2.29
N VAL A 131 -4.15 -19.38 -3.07
CA VAL A 131 -4.09 -17.96 -2.67
C VAL A 131 -5.36 -17.17 -3.02
N SER A 132 -6.46 -17.84 -3.39
CA SER A 132 -7.69 -17.19 -3.90
C SER A 132 -8.47 -16.35 -2.88
N SER A 133 -8.05 -16.35 -1.61
CA SER A 133 -8.60 -15.50 -0.55
C SER A 133 -7.73 -14.30 -0.21
N VAL A 134 -6.50 -14.25 -0.73
CA VAL A 134 -5.50 -13.22 -0.42
C VAL A 134 -5.91 -11.90 -1.07
N GLU A 135 -5.84 -10.84 -0.29
CA GLU A 135 -6.18 -9.46 -0.66
C GLU A 135 -4.92 -8.56 -0.69
N ASP A 136 -3.88 -8.90 0.08
CA ASP A 136 -2.61 -8.17 0.12
C ASP A 136 -1.40 -9.09 -0.12
N MET A 137 -0.64 -8.81 -1.17
CA MET A 137 0.63 -9.47 -1.53
C MET A 137 1.78 -8.45 -1.62
N SER A 138 1.60 -7.25 -1.08
CA SER A 138 2.63 -6.21 -1.14
C SER A 138 3.94 -6.68 -0.52
N HIS A 139 5.05 -6.31 -1.15
CA HIS A 139 6.41 -6.66 -0.72
C HIS A 139 6.69 -8.17 -0.57
N MET A 140 5.79 -9.07 -1.00
CA MET A 140 5.85 -10.50 -0.65
C MET A 140 7.20 -11.16 -0.99
N PHE A 141 7.81 -10.79 -2.11
CA PHE A 141 9.12 -11.27 -2.58
C PHE A 141 10.09 -10.10 -2.85
N GLU A 142 9.90 -8.95 -2.19
CA GLU A 142 10.85 -7.83 -2.27
C GLU A 142 12.24 -8.30 -1.81
N ASP A 143 13.29 -7.93 -2.55
CA ASP A 143 14.68 -8.33 -2.30
C ASP A 143 14.86 -9.87 -2.20
N SER A 144 13.94 -10.68 -2.74
CA SER A 144 14.04 -12.14 -2.65
C SER A 144 14.72 -12.77 -3.87
N SER A 145 15.49 -13.83 -3.64
CA SER A 145 16.01 -14.71 -4.70
C SER A 145 14.95 -15.69 -5.25
N PHE A 146 13.67 -15.53 -4.87
CA PHE A 146 12.60 -16.40 -5.31
C PHE A 146 12.34 -16.27 -6.82
N ASN A 147 12.35 -17.42 -7.52
CA ASN A 147 12.02 -17.50 -8.94
C ASN A 147 11.25 -18.80 -9.25
N GLY A 148 10.43 -19.26 -8.30
CA GLY A 148 9.60 -20.47 -8.44
C GLY A 148 8.30 -20.20 -9.19
N ASP A 149 7.77 -21.23 -9.85
CA ASP A 149 6.52 -21.13 -10.63
C ASP A 149 5.32 -20.81 -9.73
N ILE A 150 4.65 -19.69 -10.04
CA ILE A 150 3.40 -19.22 -9.42
C ILE A 150 2.34 -18.88 -10.47
N SER A 151 2.52 -19.37 -11.71
CA SER A 151 1.62 -19.11 -12.85
C SER A 151 0.17 -19.53 -12.58
N ARG A 152 -0.03 -20.52 -11.70
CA ARG A 152 -1.36 -21.10 -11.36
C ARG A 152 -2.08 -20.40 -10.22
N TRP A 153 -1.46 -19.41 -9.60
CA TRP A 153 -2.09 -18.68 -8.50
C TRP A 153 -3.31 -17.90 -8.99
N ASN A 154 -4.42 -18.05 -8.27
CA ASN A 154 -5.60 -17.22 -8.49
C ASN A 154 -5.47 -15.93 -7.67
N VAL A 155 -5.01 -14.87 -8.31
CA VAL A 155 -4.80 -13.55 -7.70
C VAL A 155 -6.01 -12.60 -7.85
N GLY A 156 -7.16 -13.11 -8.32
CA GLY A 156 -8.30 -12.26 -8.68
C GLY A 156 -8.95 -11.47 -7.53
N LYS A 157 -8.60 -11.74 -6.26
CA LYS A 157 -9.02 -10.93 -5.10
C LYS A 157 -7.96 -9.97 -4.59
N VAL A 158 -6.73 -10.07 -5.08
CA VAL A 158 -5.63 -9.25 -4.61
C VAL A 158 -5.89 -7.79 -4.99
N LYS A 159 -5.70 -6.91 -4.01
CA LYS A 159 -5.85 -5.45 -4.11
C LYS A 159 -4.50 -4.76 -4.12
N ASN A 160 -3.54 -5.28 -3.36
CA ASN A 160 -2.22 -4.68 -3.25
C ASN A 160 -1.11 -5.66 -3.66
N MET A 161 -0.28 -5.27 -4.63
CA MET A 161 0.93 -5.93 -5.09
C MET A 161 2.12 -4.95 -5.13
N ASN A 162 2.06 -3.83 -4.39
CA ASN A 162 3.13 -2.85 -4.38
C ASN A 162 4.45 -3.53 -4.01
N SER A 163 5.50 -3.24 -4.77
CA SER A 163 6.85 -3.79 -4.59
C SER A 163 6.94 -5.32 -4.47
N MET A 164 5.94 -6.10 -4.93
CA MET A 164 5.89 -7.54 -4.70
C MET A 164 7.16 -8.28 -5.15
N PHE A 165 7.80 -7.85 -6.24
CA PHE A 165 9.05 -8.39 -6.77
C PHE A 165 10.16 -7.33 -6.87
N TRP A 166 10.08 -6.25 -6.09
CA TRP A 166 11.09 -5.20 -6.09
C TRP A 166 12.48 -5.79 -5.84
N ASN A 167 13.45 -5.50 -6.70
CA ASN A 167 14.82 -6.02 -6.63
C ASN A 167 14.91 -7.56 -6.47
N SER A 168 13.96 -8.28 -7.06
CA SER A 168 13.91 -9.75 -7.05
C SER A 168 14.51 -10.39 -8.29
N ASP A 169 14.98 -11.64 -8.16
CA ASP A 169 15.40 -12.50 -9.27
C ASP A 169 14.22 -13.08 -10.09
N PHE A 170 12.98 -12.75 -9.70
CA PHE A 170 11.77 -13.31 -10.30
C PHE A 170 11.65 -13.04 -11.80
N ASN A 171 11.41 -14.09 -12.58
CA ASN A 171 11.17 -14.03 -14.03
C ASN A 171 10.32 -15.21 -14.53
N GLN A 172 9.33 -15.66 -13.75
CA GLN A 172 8.39 -16.71 -14.17
C GLN A 172 7.19 -16.13 -14.91
N ASP A 173 6.58 -16.93 -15.78
CA ASP A 173 5.39 -16.54 -16.53
C ASP A 173 4.18 -16.30 -15.59
N ILE A 174 3.68 -15.07 -15.62
CA ILE A 174 2.49 -14.60 -14.89
C ILE A 174 1.47 -13.98 -15.85
N SER A 175 1.59 -14.27 -17.16
CA SER A 175 0.76 -13.67 -18.20
C SER A 175 -0.73 -13.99 -18.06
N ASP A 176 -1.08 -15.10 -17.40
CA ASP A 176 -2.45 -15.55 -17.19
C ASP A 176 -3.10 -15.04 -15.89
N TRP A 177 -2.40 -14.24 -15.09
CA TRP A 177 -2.98 -13.63 -13.89
C TRP A 177 -4.10 -12.64 -14.22
N ASP A 178 -5.22 -12.74 -13.51
CA ASP A 178 -6.27 -11.73 -13.53
C ASP A 178 -5.99 -10.64 -12.48
N ILE A 179 -5.38 -9.55 -12.93
CA ILE A 179 -5.01 -8.40 -12.10
C ILE A 179 -6.05 -7.27 -12.15
N SER A 180 -7.24 -7.51 -12.71
CA SER A 180 -8.25 -6.46 -12.93
C SER A 180 -8.81 -5.82 -11.67
N ASN A 181 -8.60 -6.45 -10.52
CA ASN A 181 -9.00 -5.94 -9.21
C ASN A 181 -7.87 -5.27 -8.42
N VAL A 182 -6.62 -5.34 -8.89
CA VAL A 182 -5.46 -4.77 -8.21
C VAL A 182 -5.53 -3.24 -8.29
N GLU A 183 -5.26 -2.58 -7.17
CA GLU A 183 -5.33 -1.13 -6.98
C GLU A 183 -3.95 -0.50 -6.81
N ASP A 184 -2.95 -1.27 -6.36
CA ASP A 184 -1.56 -0.81 -6.24
C ASP A 184 -0.60 -1.90 -6.75
N MET A 185 0.16 -1.56 -7.79
CA MET A 185 1.29 -2.32 -8.35
C MET A 185 2.54 -1.43 -8.45
N SER A 186 2.59 -0.35 -7.67
CA SER A 186 3.71 0.57 -7.68
C SER A 186 4.99 -0.16 -7.32
N GLY A 187 6.04 0.04 -8.12
CA GLY A 187 7.33 -0.62 -7.94
C GLY A 187 7.34 -2.14 -8.07
N MET A 188 6.25 -2.79 -8.54
CA MET A 188 6.11 -4.26 -8.49
C MET A 188 7.32 -5.02 -9.06
N PHE A 189 7.93 -4.54 -10.15
CA PHE A 189 9.11 -5.12 -10.80
C PHE A 189 10.31 -4.16 -10.86
N ALA A 190 10.31 -3.11 -10.04
CA ALA A 190 11.41 -2.16 -10.03
C ALA A 190 12.70 -2.86 -9.61
N TYR A 191 13.79 -2.62 -10.34
CA TYR A 191 15.09 -3.25 -10.16
C TYR A 191 15.11 -4.78 -10.25
N SER A 192 14.02 -5.44 -10.71
CA SER A 192 14.03 -6.87 -11.03
C SER A 192 14.81 -7.11 -12.32
N LEU A 193 16.14 -7.11 -12.25
CA LEU A 193 17.03 -6.97 -13.41
C LEU A 193 16.80 -8.02 -14.51
N ALA A 194 16.32 -9.22 -14.15
CA ALA A 194 16.08 -10.33 -15.05
C ALA A 194 14.64 -10.41 -15.61
N PHE A 195 13.69 -9.61 -15.10
CA PHE A 195 12.28 -9.75 -15.45
C PHE A 195 12.01 -9.37 -16.92
N ASN A 196 11.40 -10.28 -17.67
CA ASN A 196 11.13 -10.11 -19.10
C ASN A 196 9.97 -10.99 -19.60
N GLN A 197 8.79 -10.82 -19.01
CA GLN A 197 7.59 -11.61 -19.36
C GLN A 197 6.59 -10.81 -20.22
N ASP A 198 5.79 -11.51 -21.02
CA ASP A 198 4.73 -10.89 -21.82
C ASP A 198 3.47 -10.64 -20.97
N LEU A 199 3.19 -9.37 -20.66
CA LEU A 199 2.04 -8.95 -19.86
C LEU A 199 0.86 -8.42 -20.70
N ASN A 200 0.84 -8.68 -22.02
CA ASN A 200 -0.20 -8.15 -22.92
C ASN A 200 -1.61 -8.63 -22.60
N LYS A 201 -1.77 -9.77 -21.89
CA LYS A 201 -3.07 -10.30 -21.49
C LYS A 201 -3.66 -9.59 -20.26
N TRP A 202 -2.83 -8.89 -19.50
CA TRP A 202 -3.27 -8.21 -18.28
C TRP A 202 -4.26 -7.10 -18.61
N ARG A 203 -5.37 -7.09 -17.89
CA ARG A 203 -6.36 -6.01 -17.91
C ARG A 203 -6.18 -5.15 -16.67
N VAL A 204 -5.37 -4.10 -16.80
CA VAL A 204 -5.06 -3.20 -15.69
C VAL A 204 -6.28 -2.38 -15.30
N ASN A 205 -6.55 -2.33 -13.99
CA ASN A 205 -7.55 -1.42 -13.43
C ASN A 205 -7.15 0.03 -13.75
N PRO A 206 -8.00 0.86 -14.37
CA PRO A 206 -7.69 2.27 -14.68
C PRO A 206 -7.35 3.14 -13.46
N LYS A 207 -7.71 2.69 -12.26
CA LYS A 207 -7.36 3.34 -10.99
C LYS A 207 -6.09 2.80 -10.35
N ALA A 208 -5.49 1.75 -10.91
CA ALA A 208 -4.29 1.15 -10.34
C ALA A 208 -3.15 2.15 -10.33
N ASP A 209 -2.41 2.17 -9.23
CA ASP A 209 -1.11 2.80 -9.19
C ASP A 209 -0.05 1.88 -9.80
N ILE A 210 0.63 2.35 -10.84
CA ILE A 210 1.74 1.66 -11.50
C ILE A 210 3.03 2.48 -11.48
N ASP A 211 3.12 3.47 -10.58
CA ASP A 211 4.30 4.30 -10.41
C ASP A 211 5.55 3.42 -10.23
N ARG A 212 6.60 3.72 -10.99
CA ARG A 212 7.88 3.00 -10.96
C ARG A 212 7.79 1.49 -11.20
N MET A 213 6.69 0.96 -11.76
CA MET A 213 6.45 -0.49 -11.86
C MET A 213 7.62 -1.27 -12.49
N PHE A 214 8.29 -0.71 -13.51
CA PHE A 214 9.46 -1.29 -14.18
C PHE A 214 10.71 -0.40 -14.03
N PHE A 215 10.81 0.41 -12.98
CA PHE A 215 11.93 1.32 -12.79
C PHE A 215 13.24 0.52 -12.70
N GLY A 216 14.20 0.76 -13.61
CA GLY A 216 15.48 0.06 -13.61
C GLY A 216 15.42 -1.44 -13.98
N THR A 217 14.32 -1.92 -14.57
CA THR A 217 14.19 -3.32 -15.03
C THR A 217 14.94 -3.52 -16.36
N GLU A 218 16.24 -3.84 -16.30
CA GLU A 218 17.13 -3.83 -17.47
C GLU A 218 16.78 -4.84 -18.57
N ALA A 219 16.37 -6.06 -18.22
CA ALA A 219 16.08 -7.12 -19.20
C ALA A 219 14.72 -6.97 -19.91
N LEU A 220 13.87 -6.02 -19.49
CA LEU A 220 12.52 -5.86 -20.04
C LEU A 220 12.59 -5.48 -21.52
N CYS A 221 12.21 -6.40 -22.40
CA CYS A 221 12.23 -6.19 -23.86
C CYS A 221 10.88 -6.41 -24.55
N ILE A 222 9.83 -6.66 -23.77
CA ILE A 222 8.45 -6.77 -24.23
C ILE A 222 7.64 -5.63 -23.60
N LEU A 223 7.17 -4.70 -24.42
CA LEU A 223 6.34 -3.59 -23.97
C LEU A 223 4.88 -4.06 -23.85
N PRO A 224 4.22 -3.88 -22.68
CA PRO A 224 2.79 -4.15 -22.54
C PRO A 224 1.96 -3.20 -23.43
N LYS A 225 0.95 -3.75 -24.11
CA LYS A 225 0.01 -3.00 -24.96
C LYS A 225 -1.16 -2.43 -24.16
N TRP A 226 -0.85 -1.78 -23.04
CA TRP A 226 -1.86 -1.09 -22.22
C TRP A 226 -2.14 0.31 -22.76
N ASP A 227 -3.25 0.90 -22.30
CA ASP A 227 -3.65 2.24 -22.71
C ASP A 227 -2.62 3.29 -22.28
N ILE A 228 -2.32 4.24 -23.17
CA ILE A 228 -1.31 5.29 -22.92
C ILE A 228 -1.65 6.15 -21.69
N GLU A 229 -2.93 6.28 -21.35
CA GLU A 229 -3.40 7.05 -20.19
C GLU A 229 -2.88 6.47 -18.87
N LEU A 230 -2.77 5.14 -18.77
CA LEU A 230 -2.18 4.47 -17.60
C LEU A 230 -0.74 4.94 -17.38
N PHE A 231 0.04 5.03 -18.46
CA PHE A 231 1.43 5.50 -18.37
C PHE A 231 1.53 7.01 -18.21
N ALA A 232 0.63 7.77 -18.82
CA ALA A 232 0.63 9.22 -18.71
C ALA A 232 0.33 9.66 -17.28
N TYR A 233 -0.63 9.02 -16.61
CA TYR A 233 -1.05 9.39 -15.25
C TYR A 233 -0.22 8.74 -14.14
N SER A 234 0.87 8.05 -14.50
CA SER A 234 1.82 7.44 -13.57
C SER A 234 3.24 7.94 -13.77
N ASN A 235 4.00 7.92 -12.69
CA ASN A 235 5.34 8.48 -12.61
C ASN A 235 6.39 7.37 -12.78
N TYR A 236 7.33 7.60 -13.70
CA TYR A 236 8.55 6.80 -13.88
C TYR A 236 8.33 5.29 -14.14
N VAL A 237 7.19 4.90 -14.73
CA VAL A 237 6.81 3.50 -14.97
C VAL A 237 7.94 2.69 -15.63
N PHE A 238 8.59 3.25 -16.66
CA PHE A 238 9.64 2.60 -17.45
C PHE A 238 11.01 3.25 -17.30
N ALA A 239 11.21 4.13 -16.31
CA ALA A 239 12.44 4.89 -16.19
C ALA A 239 13.63 3.95 -15.99
N GLY A 240 14.72 4.16 -16.74
CA GLY A 240 15.89 3.26 -16.71
C GLY A 240 15.75 1.95 -17.49
N THR A 241 14.62 1.71 -18.17
CA THR A 241 14.48 0.59 -19.12
C THR A 241 14.82 1.02 -20.55
N ILE A 242 14.91 0.06 -21.48
CA ILE A 242 15.07 0.38 -22.92
C ILE A 242 13.87 1.13 -23.51
N PHE A 243 12.70 1.10 -22.84
CA PHE A 243 11.46 1.74 -23.31
C PHE A 243 11.30 3.18 -22.86
N ASP A 244 12.12 3.64 -21.90
CA ASP A 244 12.00 4.95 -21.24
C ASP A 244 11.84 6.10 -22.25
N ALA A 245 12.84 6.27 -23.13
CA ALA A 245 12.82 7.36 -24.11
C ALA A 245 11.67 7.26 -25.12
N PHE A 246 11.29 6.03 -25.51
CA PHE A 246 10.20 5.81 -26.46
C PHE A 246 8.84 6.16 -25.85
N ILE A 247 8.58 5.71 -24.62
CA ILE A 247 7.33 5.95 -23.90
C ILE A 247 7.23 7.41 -23.47
N THR A 248 8.31 8.01 -22.98
CA THR A 248 8.34 9.44 -22.63
C THR A 248 7.90 10.30 -23.83
N ARG A 249 8.42 10.03 -25.03
CA ARG A 249 7.97 10.74 -26.25
C ARG A 249 6.49 10.50 -26.57
N LYS A 250 5.98 9.28 -26.37
CA LYS A 250 4.56 8.96 -26.59
C LYS A 250 3.65 9.70 -25.62
N ILE A 251 4.08 9.82 -24.36
CA ILE A 251 3.39 10.59 -23.33
C ILE A 251 3.41 12.09 -23.68
N ASP A 252 4.55 12.63 -24.12
CA ASP A 252 4.63 14.03 -24.56
C ASP A 252 3.69 14.33 -25.75
N ASP A 253 3.63 13.41 -26.73
CA ASP A 253 2.72 13.51 -27.87
C ASP A 253 1.25 13.45 -27.41
N PHE A 254 0.94 12.57 -26.45
CA PHE A 254 -0.38 12.47 -25.84
C PHE A 254 -0.77 13.78 -25.15
N TYR A 255 0.11 14.38 -24.33
CA TYR A 255 -0.17 15.63 -23.64
C TYR A 255 -0.41 16.81 -24.59
N LYS A 256 0.33 16.89 -25.70
CA LYS A 256 0.14 17.96 -26.70
C LYS A 256 -1.20 17.86 -27.45
N GLN A 257 -1.74 16.65 -27.60
CA GLN A 257 -2.96 16.40 -28.36
C GLN A 257 -4.21 16.41 -27.47
N THR A 258 -4.03 16.19 -26.16
CA THR A 258 -5.12 16.04 -25.21
C THR A 258 -5.60 17.40 -24.72
N GLN A 259 -6.89 17.67 -24.91
CA GLN A 259 -7.51 18.92 -24.47
C GLN A 259 -7.95 18.87 -23.01
N ARG A 260 -8.32 17.67 -22.52
CA ARG A 260 -8.90 17.46 -21.20
C ARG A 260 -8.38 16.16 -20.59
N PHE A 261 -8.00 16.21 -19.32
CA PHE A 261 -7.53 15.06 -18.54
C PHE A 261 -8.58 14.64 -17.51
N TYR A 262 -8.69 13.35 -17.25
CA TYR A 262 -9.72 12.77 -16.39
C TYR A 262 -9.09 11.85 -15.34
N PRO A 263 -8.40 12.40 -14.32
CA PRO A 263 -7.88 11.59 -13.24
C PRO A 263 -9.02 10.89 -12.49
N LEU A 264 -8.75 9.66 -12.05
CA LEU A 264 -9.69 8.81 -11.32
C LEU A 264 -9.28 8.65 -9.84
N THR A 265 -8.06 9.03 -9.49
CA THR A 265 -7.50 8.93 -8.13
C THR A 265 -6.75 10.19 -7.75
N ASN A 266 -6.54 10.38 -6.44
CA ASN A 266 -5.70 11.46 -5.91
C ASN A 266 -4.28 11.41 -6.50
N ARG A 267 -3.69 10.22 -6.61
CA ARG A 267 -2.33 10.06 -7.15
C ARG A 267 -2.23 10.50 -8.61
N GLN A 268 -3.19 10.10 -9.45
CA GLN A 268 -3.25 10.56 -10.84
C GLN A 268 -3.43 12.08 -10.92
N LEU A 269 -4.23 12.67 -10.02
CA LEU A 269 -4.36 14.12 -9.93
C LEU A 269 -3.03 14.78 -9.54
N CYS A 270 -2.32 14.28 -8.52
CA CYS A 270 -0.99 14.75 -8.13
C CYS A 270 -0.03 14.74 -9.33
N ASN A 271 0.10 13.60 -10.01
CA ASN A 271 0.99 13.42 -11.16
C ASN A 271 0.69 14.40 -12.31
N LEU A 272 -0.60 14.67 -12.59
CA LEU A 272 -1.00 15.67 -13.58
C LEU A 272 -0.71 17.10 -13.12
N THR A 273 -0.93 17.40 -11.84
CA THR A 273 -0.70 18.75 -11.30
C THR A 273 0.77 19.10 -11.14
N GLU A 274 1.67 18.12 -11.00
CA GLU A 274 3.12 18.36 -10.97
C GLU A 274 3.67 18.87 -12.32
N ARG A 275 2.98 18.58 -13.43
CA ARG A 275 3.38 18.97 -14.78
C ARG A 275 2.99 20.41 -15.08
N GLU A 276 3.94 21.35 -14.94
CA GLU A 276 3.70 22.79 -15.15
C GLU A 276 3.18 23.12 -16.58
N GLU A 277 3.45 22.26 -17.56
CA GLU A 277 2.92 22.39 -18.93
C GLU A 277 1.40 22.17 -19.03
N ILE A 278 0.80 21.46 -18.06
CA ILE A 278 -0.64 21.23 -17.98
C ILE A 278 -1.28 22.42 -17.27
N GLN A 279 -2.20 23.07 -17.97
CA GLN A 279 -3.05 24.11 -17.39
C GLN A 279 -4.08 23.45 -16.48
N LEU A 280 -4.28 23.97 -15.26
CA LEU A 280 -5.19 23.33 -14.30
C LEU A 280 -6.64 23.31 -14.82
N SER A 281 -7.02 24.28 -15.66
CA SER A 281 -8.31 24.28 -16.35
C SER A 281 -8.51 23.12 -17.32
N GLN A 282 -7.46 22.36 -17.71
CA GLN A 282 -7.58 21.16 -18.55
C GLN A 282 -7.90 19.90 -17.74
N ILE A 283 -7.77 19.94 -16.42
CA ILE A 283 -7.98 18.78 -15.56
C ILE A 283 -9.44 18.74 -15.11
N ASP A 284 -10.14 17.67 -15.45
CA ASP A 284 -11.49 17.40 -14.97
C ASP A 284 -11.44 16.63 -13.65
N VAL A 285 -11.70 17.34 -12.56
CA VAL A 285 -11.69 16.76 -11.21
C VAL A 285 -13.05 16.29 -10.74
N SER A 286 -14.07 16.24 -11.61
CA SER A 286 -15.44 15.91 -11.20
C SER A 286 -15.60 14.49 -10.65
N ASN A 287 -14.68 13.58 -10.96
CA ASN A 287 -14.67 12.21 -10.42
C ASN A 287 -13.80 12.04 -9.16
N ILE A 288 -13.13 13.10 -8.69
CA ILE A 288 -12.21 13.04 -7.57
C ILE A 288 -12.97 13.25 -6.26
N THR A 289 -12.79 12.31 -5.33
CA THR A 289 -13.31 12.40 -3.96
C THR A 289 -12.24 12.81 -2.95
N ASP A 290 -10.96 12.65 -3.29
CA ASP A 290 -9.82 12.94 -2.42
C ASP A 290 -8.81 13.86 -3.13
N MET A 291 -8.66 15.07 -2.60
CA MET A 291 -7.70 16.10 -3.02
C MET A 291 -6.66 16.38 -1.93
N SER A 292 -6.47 15.46 -1.00
CA SER A 292 -5.46 15.62 0.04
C SER A 292 -4.09 15.83 -0.57
N CYS A 293 -3.37 16.80 -0.01
CA CYS A 293 -1.98 17.14 -0.34
C CYS A 293 -1.61 17.42 -1.80
N VAL A 294 -2.56 17.56 -2.73
CA VAL A 294 -2.30 17.73 -4.18
C VAL A 294 -1.31 18.87 -4.51
N PHE A 295 -1.36 19.97 -3.76
CA PHE A 295 -0.46 21.12 -3.93
C PHE A 295 0.36 21.42 -2.67
N SER A 296 0.55 20.44 -1.78
CA SER A 296 1.41 20.57 -0.62
C SER A 296 2.87 20.84 -1.04
N ASP A 297 3.57 21.73 -0.35
CA ASP A 297 4.98 22.11 -0.62
C ASP A 297 5.94 20.90 -0.52
N PHE A 298 5.51 19.80 0.12
CA PHE A 298 6.27 18.54 0.17
C PHE A 298 6.27 17.75 -1.15
N PHE A 299 5.24 17.94 -1.98
CA PHE A 299 5.01 17.12 -3.18
C PHE A 299 4.99 17.96 -4.45
N SER A 300 4.47 19.19 -4.38
CA SER A 300 4.32 20.06 -5.55
C SER A 300 5.31 21.22 -5.52
N SER A 301 5.96 21.45 -6.65
CA SER A 301 6.78 22.65 -6.90
C SER A 301 6.07 23.71 -7.75
N ARG A 302 4.80 23.46 -8.12
CA ARG A 302 4.00 24.32 -9.00
C ARG A 302 3.80 25.71 -8.40
N LYS A 303 3.90 26.70 -9.27
CA LYS A 303 3.70 28.13 -8.93
C LYS A 303 2.53 28.78 -9.66
N ASP A 304 2.14 28.24 -10.82
CA ASP A 304 1.02 28.72 -11.61
C ASP A 304 -0.26 27.93 -11.28
N PHE A 305 -1.24 28.62 -10.70
CA PHE A 305 -2.54 28.08 -10.32
C PHE A 305 -3.68 28.55 -11.22
N SER A 306 -3.38 29.17 -12.37
CA SER A 306 -4.40 29.65 -13.29
C SER A 306 -5.29 28.50 -13.78
N GLY A 307 -6.62 28.73 -13.77
CA GLY A 307 -7.61 27.76 -14.17
C GLY A 307 -8.13 26.86 -13.04
N ILE A 308 -7.52 26.88 -11.85
CA ILE A 308 -7.99 26.07 -10.71
C ILE A 308 -9.38 26.50 -10.23
N GLU A 309 -9.77 27.76 -10.45
CA GLU A 309 -11.08 28.29 -10.13
C GLU A 309 -12.22 27.61 -10.92
N SER A 310 -11.87 26.95 -12.05
CA SER A 310 -12.83 26.23 -12.90
C SER A 310 -13.16 24.81 -12.41
N TRP A 311 -12.47 24.32 -11.37
CA TRP A 311 -12.64 22.96 -10.87
C TRP A 311 -14.01 22.74 -10.23
N ASN A 312 -14.68 21.68 -10.66
CA ASN A 312 -15.89 21.20 -10.00
C ASN A 312 -15.52 20.26 -8.85
N VAL A 313 -15.43 20.80 -7.64
CA VAL A 313 -15.05 20.06 -6.43
C VAL A 313 -16.25 19.51 -5.64
N SER A 314 -17.45 19.49 -6.23
CA SER A 314 -18.68 19.10 -5.51
C SER A 314 -18.71 17.64 -5.05
N ASN A 315 -17.88 16.76 -5.63
CA ASN A 315 -17.76 15.36 -5.21
C ASN A 315 -16.60 15.12 -4.21
N VAL A 316 -15.83 16.16 -3.87
CA VAL A 316 -14.67 16.04 -2.99
C VAL A 316 -15.14 15.92 -1.54
N VAL A 317 -14.59 14.92 -0.86
CA VAL A 317 -14.84 14.61 0.56
C VAL A 317 -13.60 14.95 1.40
N ASN A 318 -12.39 14.77 0.85
CA ASN A 318 -11.14 15.01 1.55
C ASN A 318 -10.31 16.11 0.86
N MET A 319 -9.96 17.17 1.59
CA MET A 319 -9.05 18.26 1.19
C MET A 319 -7.91 18.44 2.21
N TYR A 320 -7.62 17.42 3.03
CA TYR A 320 -6.55 17.44 4.03
C TYR A 320 -5.24 17.97 3.43
N GLY A 321 -4.73 19.06 3.99
CA GLY A 321 -3.43 19.62 3.60
C GLY A 321 -3.29 19.94 2.11
N MET A 322 -4.37 20.17 1.36
CA MET A 322 -4.34 20.36 -0.10
C MET A 322 -3.29 21.38 -0.55
N PHE A 323 -3.14 22.49 0.19
CA PHE A 323 -2.15 23.55 -0.07
C PHE A 323 -1.14 23.70 1.08
N TYR A 324 -0.89 22.63 1.85
CA TYR A 324 -0.06 22.69 3.05
C TYR A 324 1.33 23.29 2.76
N CYS A 325 1.69 24.33 3.51
CA CYS A 325 2.92 25.13 3.38
C CYS A 325 3.17 25.72 1.99
N ASN A 326 2.20 25.70 1.07
CA ASN A 326 2.39 26.18 -0.29
C ASN A 326 2.60 27.70 -0.28
N ARG A 327 3.77 28.16 -0.71
CA ARG A 327 4.13 29.59 -0.64
C ARG A 327 3.68 30.42 -1.83
N TRP A 328 3.09 29.79 -2.85
CA TRP A 328 2.69 30.44 -4.10
C TRP A 328 1.18 30.49 -4.30
N PHE A 329 0.42 29.69 -3.55
CA PHE A 329 -1.02 29.62 -3.69
C PHE A 329 -1.71 30.91 -3.23
N ASN A 330 -2.39 31.57 -4.17
CA ASN A 330 -3.26 32.72 -3.92
C ASN A 330 -4.34 32.84 -5.01
N ALA A 331 -4.85 31.72 -5.53
CA ALA A 331 -5.94 31.72 -6.51
C ALA A 331 -7.29 31.96 -5.83
N ASP A 332 -8.25 32.55 -6.56
CA ASP A 332 -9.61 32.74 -6.05
C ASP A 332 -10.44 31.46 -6.20
N ILE A 333 -10.62 30.76 -5.09
CA ILE A 333 -11.42 29.52 -4.99
C ILE A 333 -12.74 29.75 -4.24
N SER A 334 -13.17 31.01 -4.08
CA SER A 334 -14.41 31.35 -3.37
C SER A 334 -15.66 30.73 -4.00
N GLY A 335 -15.62 30.44 -5.30
CA GLY A 335 -16.71 29.81 -6.06
C GLY A 335 -16.82 28.29 -5.94
N TRP A 336 -15.90 27.62 -5.24
CA TRP A 336 -15.95 26.17 -5.06
C TRP A 336 -17.14 25.72 -4.21
N ASN A 337 -17.83 24.66 -4.65
CA ASN A 337 -18.85 23.99 -3.85
C ASN A 337 -18.19 22.94 -2.94
N VAL A 338 -18.03 23.29 -1.66
CA VAL A 338 -17.36 22.47 -0.64
C VAL A 338 -18.32 21.79 0.34
N GLU A 339 -19.62 21.74 0.03
CA GLU A 339 -20.66 21.23 0.95
C GLU A 339 -20.44 19.77 1.38
N ASN A 340 -19.89 18.95 0.49
CA ASN A 340 -19.62 17.53 0.72
C ASN A 340 -18.26 17.24 1.36
N VAL A 341 -17.45 18.27 1.60
CA VAL A 341 -16.12 18.07 2.19
C VAL A 341 -16.26 17.77 3.68
N GLU A 342 -15.70 16.64 4.09
CA GLU A 342 -15.67 16.16 5.49
C GLU A 342 -14.34 16.48 6.18
N ASP A 343 -13.24 16.58 5.43
CA ASP A 343 -11.92 16.90 5.98
C ASP A 343 -11.22 18.03 5.21
N MET A 344 -10.88 19.12 5.90
CA MET A 344 -10.07 20.25 5.45
C MET A 344 -8.91 20.53 6.42
N GLU A 345 -8.52 19.55 7.24
CA GLU A 345 -7.48 19.76 8.22
C GLU A 345 -6.19 20.23 7.54
N ASN A 346 -5.63 21.32 8.07
CA ASN A 346 -4.40 21.95 7.61
C ASN A 346 -4.40 22.37 6.12
N MET A 347 -5.56 22.48 5.47
CA MET A 347 -5.66 22.74 4.02
C MET A 347 -4.81 23.92 3.55
N PHE A 348 -4.79 25.05 4.29
CA PHE A 348 -3.94 26.21 4.01
C PHE A 348 -2.87 26.44 5.07
N CYS A 349 -2.58 25.47 5.94
CA CYS A 349 -1.60 25.66 7.02
C CYS A 349 -0.25 26.10 6.45
N GLY A 350 0.30 27.24 6.88
CA GLY A 350 1.55 27.80 6.35
C GLY A 350 1.47 28.40 4.93
N THR A 351 0.27 28.55 4.35
CA THR A 351 0.05 29.24 3.07
C THR A 351 0.04 30.76 3.29
N GLU A 352 1.23 31.37 3.34
CA GLU A 352 1.39 32.77 3.76
C GLU A 352 0.79 33.81 2.78
N GLN A 353 0.61 33.46 1.50
CA GLN A 353 0.14 34.40 0.47
C GLN A 353 -1.37 34.42 0.29
N PHE A 354 -2.10 33.40 0.75
CA PHE A 354 -3.52 33.26 0.48
C PHE A 354 -4.34 34.38 1.18
N CYS A 355 -5.08 35.16 0.38
CA CYS A 355 -5.80 36.34 0.87
C CYS A 355 -7.23 36.53 0.33
N HIS A 356 -7.78 35.53 -0.37
CA HIS A 356 -9.14 35.58 -0.90
C HIS A 356 -10.20 35.29 0.17
N SER A 357 -11.42 35.80 -0.01
CA SER A 357 -12.51 35.54 0.94
C SER A 357 -13.11 34.16 0.69
N LEU A 358 -13.32 33.39 1.76
CA LEU A 358 -14.02 32.09 1.70
C LEU A 358 -15.43 32.17 2.30
N ASN A 359 -16.05 33.36 2.28
CA ASN A 359 -17.37 33.57 2.90
C ASN A 359 -18.52 32.95 2.11
N GLU A 360 -18.35 32.64 0.83
CA GLU A 360 -19.39 32.00 0.01
C GLU A 360 -19.45 30.48 0.17
N TRP A 361 -18.43 29.87 0.80
CA TRP A 361 -18.40 28.44 1.04
C TRP A 361 -19.53 28.01 2.00
N ASN A 362 -20.27 26.98 1.61
CA ASN A 362 -21.21 26.29 2.49
C ASN A 362 -20.43 25.23 3.28
N ILE A 363 -20.27 25.44 4.58
CA ILE A 363 -19.45 24.59 5.45
C ILE A 363 -20.35 23.67 6.27
N ASN A 364 -20.13 22.36 6.17
CA ASN A 364 -20.81 21.38 7.01
C ASN A 364 -20.38 21.54 8.48
N ASN A 365 -21.32 21.54 9.43
CA ASN A 365 -21.02 21.68 10.86
C ASN A 365 -20.14 20.55 11.44
N GLN A 366 -19.99 19.43 10.72
CA GLN A 366 -19.14 18.30 11.12
C GLN A 366 -17.79 18.27 10.41
N VAL A 367 -17.49 19.22 9.50
CA VAL A 367 -16.22 19.22 8.78
C VAL A 367 -15.04 19.35 9.75
N ASN A 368 -13.99 18.58 9.52
CA ASN A 368 -12.71 18.78 10.20
C ASN A 368 -11.99 19.98 9.57
N ILE A 369 -12.00 21.14 10.24
CA ILE A 369 -11.24 22.33 9.81
C ILE A 369 -10.05 22.63 10.72
N GLN A 370 -9.54 21.62 11.43
CA GLN A 370 -8.42 21.81 12.35
C GLN A 370 -7.22 22.42 11.61
N GLY A 371 -6.72 23.54 12.11
CA GLY A 371 -5.57 24.23 11.55
C GLY A 371 -5.71 24.69 10.10
N ILE A 372 -6.93 24.80 9.55
CA ILE A 372 -7.14 25.22 8.15
C ILE A 372 -6.44 26.54 7.84
N PHE A 373 -6.36 27.48 8.80
CA PHE A 373 -5.67 28.76 8.69
C PHE A 373 -4.44 28.89 9.61
N ALA A 374 -3.93 27.77 10.15
CA ALA A 374 -2.76 27.80 11.01
C ALA A 374 -1.57 28.43 10.28
N ASP A 375 -0.90 29.39 10.94
CA ASP A 375 0.28 30.08 10.40
C ASP A 375 0.07 30.72 9.01
N THR A 376 -1.15 31.19 8.73
CA THR A 376 -1.48 31.97 7.53
C THR A 376 -1.51 33.47 7.80
N ASN A 377 -1.49 34.29 6.74
CA ASN A 377 -1.78 35.73 6.80
C ASN A 377 -3.25 36.05 6.45
N TYR A 378 -4.20 35.15 6.77
CA TYR A 378 -5.59 35.30 6.36
C TYR A 378 -6.19 36.66 6.79
N PRO A 379 -6.84 37.43 5.88
CA PRO A 379 -7.16 38.83 6.15
C PRO A 379 -8.12 39.04 7.33
N LYS A 380 -7.72 39.91 8.26
CA LYS A 380 -8.53 40.26 9.46
C LYS A 380 -9.96 40.71 9.16
N LYS A 381 -10.18 41.35 8.00
CA LYS A 381 -11.51 41.80 7.55
C LYS A 381 -12.51 40.65 7.33
N TYR A 382 -12.04 39.42 7.11
CA TYR A 382 -12.88 38.24 6.91
C TYR A 382 -13.03 37.39 8.18
N ILE A 383 -12.20 37.60 9.20
CA ILE A 383 -12.20 36.78 10.44
C ILE A 383 -13.57 36.81 11.12
N LYS A 384 -14.21 37.98 11.21
CA LYS A 384 -15.51 38.13 11.88
C LYS A 384 -16.61 37.32 11.18
N SER A 385 -16.73 37.44 9.85
CA SER A 385 -17.74 36.70 9.09
C SER A 385 -17.48 35.20 9.12
N TRP A 386 -16.21 34.79 9.12
CA TRP A 386 -15.85 33.38 9.24
C TRP A 386 -16.22 32.80 10.59
N ARG A 387 -15.95 33.52 11.68
CA ARG A 387 -16.34 33.15 13.05
C ARG A 387 -17.85 33.00 13.18
N GLU A 388 -18.63 33.93 12.62
CA GLU A 388 -20.09 33.86 12.60
C GLU A 388 -20.60 32.65 11.80
N LYS A 389 -19.91 32.26 10.73
CA LYS A 389 -20.25 31.12 9.88
C LYS A 389 -20.05 29.76 10.56
N VAL A 390 -18.88 29.55 11.17
CA VAL A 390 -18.51 28.21 11.71
C VAL A 390 -18.77 28.05 13.21
N GLY A 391 -19.04 29.14 13.92
CA GLY A 391 -19.19 29.13 15.39
C GLY A 391 -17.86 29.09 16.13
N GLU A 392 -17.89 29.43 17.43
CA GLU A 392 -16.67 29.64 18.23
C GLU A 392 -15.79 28.38 18.36
N GLU A 393 -16.39 27.20 18.57
CA GLU A 393 -15.60 25.96 18.76
C GLU A 393 -14.79 25.59 17.51
N MET A 394 -15.43 25.60 16.34
CA MET A 394 -14.76 25.30 15.07
C MET A 394 -13.77 26.41 14.69
N PHE A 395 -14.11 27.67 15.00
CA PHE A 395 -13.24 28.81 14.76
C PHE A 395 -11.91 28.68 15.53
N ASP A 396 -11.95 28.29 16.81
CA ASP A 396 -10.74 28.13 17.62
C ASP A 396 -9.85 26.99 17.09
N LYS A 397 -10.45 25.92 16.55
CA LYS A 397 -9.71 24.84 15.86
C LYS A 397 -9.09 25.31 14.55
N ALA A 398 -9.75 26.22 13.82
CA ALA A 398 -9.30 26.72 12.53
C ALA A 398 -8.02 27.58 12.59
N PHE A 399 -7.85 28.37 13.66
CA PHE A 399 -6.79 29.36 13.82
C PHE A 399 -5.72 28.99 14.87
N ILE A 400 -5.50 27.68 15.11
CA ILE A 400 -4.49 27.22 16.07
C ILE A 400 -3.10 27.78 15.70
N LYS A 401 -2.43 28.41 16.66
CA LYS A 401 -1.01 28.76 16.54
C LYS A 401 -0.18 27.51 16.79
N ARG A 402 0.52 27.00 15.76
CA ARG A 402 1.46 25.89 15.95
C ARG A 402 2.81 26.45 16.41
N VAL A 403 3.31 25.96 17.54
CA VAL A 403 4.69 26.25 17.96
C VAL A 403 5.60 25.34 17.14
N TRP A 404 6.16 25.85 16.06
CA TRP A 404 7.17 25.14 15.29
C TRP A 404 8.44 24.98 16.13
N GLN A 405 8.70 23.77 16.64
CA GLN A 405 10.07 23.40 16.98
C GLN A 405 10.82 23.23 15.66
N ARG A 406 11.42 24.31 15.16
CA ARG A 406 12.45 24.21 14.12
C ARG A 406 13.56 23.30 14.69
N LYS A 407 13.71 22.11 14.13
CA LYS A 407 14.95 21.32 14.22
C LYS A 407 15.76 21.58 12.97
#